data_AF-A0A8J7CFT6-F1
#
_entry.id   AF-A0A8J7CFT6-F1
#
_cell.length_a   1.000
_cell.length_b   1.000
_cell.length_c   1.000
_cell.angle_alpha   90.00
_cell.angle_beta   90.00
_cell.angle_gamma   90.00
#
_symmetry.space_group_name_H-M   'P 1'
#
loop_
_entity.id
_entity.type
_entity.pdbx_description
1 polymer ?
#
loop_
_entity_poly.entity_id
_entity_poly.type
_entity_poly.pdbx_seq_one_letter_code
_entity_poly.pdbx_strand_id
1 'polypeptide(L)'
;MVSISAGVKSSLARCFLGAALIVGAAVLSITAACGKSSGPAPPSFPNSNTVAARPRSIGVPYGPIVLLRSGEQLVALRITSVSQLGEVIEVEWFAPPVGGKDFTNAMRGEGTAREHRGIGYIPAGPLNLEWSRGSAEMGWIYWPDEGIDLEACSRTWANLDEVDSDAPDIRWYTKGMFER
;
A
#
# COMPACT_ATOMS: atom_id res chain seq x y z
N MET A 1 -61.02 21.99 -45.30
CA MET A 1 -62.48 22.00 -45.43
C MET A 1 -62.97 20.60 -45.12
N VAL A 2 -63.96 20.49 -44.23
CA VAL A 2 -64.76 19.30 -43.87
C VAL A 2 -64.11 18.24 -42.97
N SER A 3 -64.81 18.01 -41.85
CA SER A 3 -64.65 16.99 -40.83
C SER A 3 -65.73 15.91 -41.03
N ILE A 4 -65.41 14.61 -40.89
CA ILE A 4 -66.37 13.49 -40.77
C ILE A 4 -65.65 12.40 -39.93
N SER A 5 -65.94 12.20 -38.65
CA SER A 5 -67.06 11.48 -38.00
C SER A 5 -66.96 9.94 -38.02
N ALA A 6 -66.81 9.40 -36.79
CA ALA A 6 -67.43 8.22 -36.18
C ALA A 6 -67.45 6.83 -36.88
N GLY A 7 -67.14 5.79 -36.09
CA GLY A 7 -67.49 4.40 -36.43
C GLY A 7 -67.03 3.37 -35.39
N VAL A 8 -67.94 3.03 -34.46
CA VAL A 8 -67.81 2.00 -33.42
C VAL A 8 -68.14 0.60 -33.98
N LYS A 9 -67.70 -0.45 -33.24
CA LYS A 9 -68.18 -1.86 -33.19
C LYS A 9 -67.22 -2.86 -33.86
N SER A 10 -66.94 -4.06 -33.35
CA SER A 10 -67.29 -4.77 -32.11
C SER A 10 -66.65 -6.16 -32.18
N SER A 11 -66.24 -6.68 -31.03
CA SER A 11 -66.31 -8.11 -30.65
C SER A 11 -65.53 -9.14 -31.47
N LEU A 12 -64.50 -9.73 -30.86
CA LEU A 12 -64.32 -11.18 -30.89
C LEU A 12 -63.70 -11.64 -29.58
N ALA A 13 -64.35 -12.65 -29.02
CA ALA A 13 -64.18 -13.18 -27.70
C ALA A 13 -63.35 -14.47 -27.76
N ARG A 14 -62.58 -14.71 -26.69
CA ARG A 14 -62.28 -16.02 -26.06
C ARG A 14 -61.42 -16.99 -26.90
N CYS A 15 -60.47 -17.77 -26.38
CA CYS A 15 -60.13 -18.15 -25.01
C CYS A 15 -58.86 -19.04 -25.03
N PHE A 16 -58.17 -19.08 -23.88
CA PHE A 16 -57.32 -20.17 -23.35
C PHE A 16 -56.06 -20.62 -24.11
N LEU A 17 -54.89 -20.26 -23.56
CA LEU A 17 -53.99 -21.19 -22.84
C LEU A 17 -52.86 -20.35 -22.19
N GLY A 18 -52.98 -20.05 -20.90
CA GLY A 18 -51.96 -19.35 -20.12
C GLY A 18 -51.37 -20.30 -19.10
N ALA A 19 -50.09 -20.63 -19.28
CA ALA A 19 -49.38 -21.68 -18.57
C ALA A 19 -49.14 -21.39 -17.07
N ALA A 20 -49.10 -22.50 -16.34
CA ALA A 20 -48.68 -22.77 -14.97
C ALA A 20 -48.00 -21.65 -14.16
N LEU A 21 -48.61 -21.37 -13.01
CA LEU A 21 -48.03 -20.68 -11.85
C LEU A 21 -47.01 -21.62 -11.17
N ILE A 22 -45.72 -21.26 -11.15
CA ILE A 22 -44.73 -21.89 -10.26
C ILE A 22 -44.31 -20.85 -9.23
N VAL A 23 -44.77 -21.06 -7.99
CA VAL A 23 -44.27 -20.35 -6.80
C VAL A 23 -42.99 -21.07 -6.37
N GLY A 24 -41.84 -20.56 -6.82
CA GLY A 24 -40.53 -20.99 -6.33
C GLY A 24 -40.08 -20.07 -5.19
N ALA A 25 -40.01 -20.61 -3.98
CA ALA A 25 -39.53 -19.91 -2.80
C ALA A 25 -38.08 -19.42 -2.99
N ALA A 26 -37.87 -18.10 -2.94
CA ALA A 26 -36.54 -17.51 -2.88
C ALA A 26 -35.99 -17.65 -1.45
N VAL A 27 -35.11 -18.63 -1.23
CA VAL A 27 -34.25 -18.67 -0.06
C VAL A 27 -33.17 -17.61 -0.27
N LEU A 28 -33.29 -16.48 0.43
CA LEU A 28 -32.23 -15.48 0.56
C LEU A 28 -31.13 -16.05 1.46
N SER A 29 -30.19 -16.78 0.86
CA SER A 29 -28.90 -17.05 1.50
C SER A 29 -28.05 -15.79 1.43
N ILE A 30 -28.10 -14.99 2.51
CA ILE A 30 -27.08 -13.96 2.75
C ILE A 30 -25.82 -14.69 3.20
N THR A 31 -25.07 -15.26 2.26
CA THR A 31 -23.64 -15.48 2.45
C THR A 31 -22.97 -14.17 2.13
N ALA A 32 -22.88 -13.28 3.12
CA ALA A 32 -21.85 -12.26 3.11
C ALA A 32 -20.52 -13.01 3.20
N ALA A 33 -19.97 -13.34 2.04
CA ALA A 33 -18.62 -13.81 1.92
C ALA A 33 -17.73 -12.76 2.58
N CYS A 34 -17.19 -13.09 3.75
CA CYS A 34 -15.97 -12.46 4.25
C CYS A 34 -14.90 -12.73 3.19
N GLY A 35 -14.84 -11.87 2.18
CA GLY A 35 -13.72 -11.78 1.28
C GLY A 35 -12.52 -11.40 2.13
N LYS A 36 -11.79 -12.40 2.64
CA LYS A 36 -10.39 -12.23 2.99
C LYS A 36 -9.76 -11.62 1.74
N SER A 37 -9.41 -10.34 1.83
CA SER A 37 -8.54 -9.68 0.86
C SER A 37 -7.30 -10.55 0.70
N SER A 38 -7.30 -11.41 -0.32
CA SER A 38 -6.14 -12.17 -0.75
C SER A 38 -5.32 -11.26 -1.65
N GLY A 39 -4.85 -10.15 -1.09
CA GLY A 39 -3.71 -9.46 -1.68
C GLY A 39 -2.55 -10.46 -1.78
N PRO A 40 -1.67 -10.31 -2.78
CA PRO A 40 -0.49 -11.15 -2.88
C PRO A 40 0.27 -11.14 -1.56
N ALA A 41 0.76 -12.31 -1.16
CA ALA A 41 1.57 -12.44 0.03
C ALA A 41 2.79 -11.51 -0.11
N PRO A 42 3.14 -10.76 0.94
CA PRO A 42 4.32 -9.92 0.92
C PRO A 42 5.56 -10.77 0.65
N PRO A 43 6.58 -10.23 -0.03
CA PRO A 43 7.75 -11.02 -0.37
C PRO A 43 8.49 -11.42 0.91
N SER A 44 9.04 -12.64 0.91
CA SER A 44 9.81 -13.18 2.04
C SER A 44 11.17 -12.50 2.22
N PHE A 45 11.70 -11.91 1.14
CA PHE A 45 12.94 -11.13 1.07
C PHE A 45 12.79 -9.93 0.13
N PRO A 46 13.40 -8.78 0.45
CA PRO A 46 13.37 -7.62 -0.44
C PRO A 46 14.22 -7.90 -1.68
N ASN A 47 13.95 -7.15 -2.75
CA ASN A 47 14.78 -7.11 -3.96
C ASN A 47 14.82 -5.66 -4.47
N SER A 48 15.42 -5.42 -5.65
CA SER A 48 15.59 -4.07 -6.19
C SER A 48 14.28 -3.29 -6.43
N ASN A 49 13.14 -3.98 -6.47
CA ASN A 49 11.82 -3.41 -6.80
C ASN A 49 10.83 -3.45 -5.63
N THR A 50 11.10 -4.21 -4.58
CA THR A 50 10.15 -4.44 -3.49
C THR A 50 10.81 -4.54 -2.13
N VAL A 51 10.15 -4.02 -1.10
CA VAL A 51 10.51 -4.28 0.30
C VAL A 51 9.89 -5.60 0.79
N ALA A 52 10.49 -6.23 1.79
CA ALA A 52 9.87 -7.33 2.54
C ALA A 52 9.31 -6.83 3.85
N ALA A 53 8.33 -7.54 4.42
CA ALA A 53 7.81 -7.21 5.73
C ALA A 53 7.59 -8.47 6.58
N ARG A 54 7.85 -8.33 7.88
CA ARG A 54 7.81 -9.34 8.92
C ARG A 54 7.04 -8.80 10.12
N PRO A 55 6.65 -9.65 11.09
CA PRO A 55 5.86 -9.21 12.25
C PRO A 55 6.42 -8.00 13.01
N ARG A 56 7.75 -7.80 13.00
CA ARG A 56 8.41 -6.72 13.74
C ARG A 56 9.23 -5.75 12.89
N SER A 57 9.38 -6.00 11.59
CA SER A 57 10.27 -5.19 10.76
C SER A 57 9.95 -5.22 9.27
N ILE A 58 10.50 -4.25 8.56
CA ILE A 58 10.55 -4.13 7.10
C ILE A 58 11.98 -4.42 6.65
N GLY A 59 12.16 -5.29 5.68
CA GLY A 59 13.42 -5.49 4.99
C GLY A 59 13.56 -4.46 3.88
N VAL A 60 14.58 -3.62 3.97
CA VAL A 60 14.86 -2.51 3.06
C VAL A 60 16.15 -2.81 2.29
N PRO A 61 16.11 -2.90 0.95
CA PRO A 61 17.31 -3.14 0.15
C PRO A 61 18.26 -1.93 0.21
N TYR A 62 19.57 -2.17 0.14
CA TYR A 62 20.54 -1.10 -0.03
C TYR A 62 20.57 -0.59 -1.47
N GLY A 63 20.62 0.73 -1.68
CA GLY A 63 20.68 1.37 -3.00
C GLY A 63 19.37 2.00 -3.49
N PRO A 64 18.25 1.26 -3.63
CA PRO A 64 16.97 1.83 -4.02
C PRO A 64 16.41 2.83 -2.99
N ILE A 65 15.54 3.69 -3.48
CA ILE A 65 14.67 4.55 -2.67
C ILE A 65 13.48 3.74 -2.17
N VAL A 66 13.19 3.86 -0.89
CA VAL A 66 12.02 3.30 -0.23
C VAL A 66 11.18 4.43 0.36
N LEU A 67 9.87 4.38 0.15
CA LEU A 67 8.96 5.31 0.81
C LEU A 67 8.51 4.78 2.17
N LEU A 68 8.61 5.65 3.17
CA LEU A 68 8.16 5.45 4.54
C LEU A 68 7.26 6.61 4.93
N ARG A 69 6.18 6.35 5.68
CA ARG A 69 5.35 7.42 6.21
C ARG A 69 4.83 7.11 7.61
N SER A 70 4.58 8.16 8.37
CA SER A 70 3.91 8.09 9.67
C SER A 70 2.94 9.28 9.77
N GLY A 71 1.64 9.00 9.74
CA GLY A 71 0.62 10.03 9.61
C GLY A 71 0.78 10.83 8.31
N GLU A 72 0.94 12.15 8.42
CA GLU A 72 1.12 13.05 7.27
C GLU A 72 2.60 13.21 6.86
N GLN A 73 3.54 12.61 7.60
CA GLN A 73 4.97 12.73 7.32
C GLN A 73 5.38 11.63 6.34
N LEU A 74 5.76 12.02 5.13
CA LEU A 74 6.29 11.13 4.09
C LEU A 74 7.80 11.33 3.96
N VAL A 75 8.55 10.25 3.79
CA VAL A 75 9.99 10.26 3.56
C VAL A 75 10.35 9.26 2.47
N ALA A 76 11.18 9.69 1.52
CA ALA A 76 11.92 8.82 0.62
C ALA A 76 13.32 8.59 1.20
N LEU A 77 13.62 7.35 1.58
CA LEU A 77 14.89 6.96 2.20
C LEU A 77 15.71 6.13 1.22
N ARG A 78 17.00 6.44 1.11
CA ARG A 78 17.99 5.63 0.39
C ARG A 78 19.14 5.30 1.31
N ILE A 79 19.49 4.02 1.41
CA ILE A 79 20.75 3.59 2.03
C ILE A 79 21.82 3.61 0.94
N THR A 80 22.76 4.53 1.02
CA THR A 80 23.73 4.84 -0.05
C THR A 80 25.02 4.04 0.07
N SER A 81 25.37 3.63 1.29
CA SER A 81 26.57 2.83 1.57
C SER A 81 26.38 1.98 2.81
N VAL A 82 27.14 0.89 2.88
CA VAL A 82 27.17 -0.04 4.01
C VAL A 82 28.61 -0.43 4.28
N SER A 83 29.01 -0.46 5.56
CA SER A 83 30.33 -0.93 5.95
C SER A 83 30.50 -2.42 5.66
N GLN A 84 31.75 -2.90 5.59
CA GLN A 84 32.03 -4.31 5.29
C GLN A 84 31.33 -5.30 6.24
N LEU A 85 31.19 -4.91 7.51
CA LEU A 85 30.51 -5.73 8.51
C LEU A 85 29.01 -5.45 8.58
N GLY A 86 28.50 -4.46 7.85
CA GLY A 86 27.10 -4.08 7.83
C GLY A 86 26.61 -3.28 9.04
N GLU A 87 27.50 -2.90 9.95
CA GLU A 87 27.15 -2.24 11.22
C GLU A 87 26.99 -0.73 11.08
N VAL A 88 27.44 -0.15 9.97
CA VAL A 88 27.35 1.28 9.70
C VAL A 88 26.75 1.44 8.31
N ILE A 89 25.75 2.29 8.20
CA ILE A 89 25.15 2.68 6.92
C ILE A 89 25.20 4.20 6.77
N GLU A 90 25.42 4.63 5.54
CA GLU A 90 25.19 6.01 5.13
C GLU A 90 23.83 6.08 4.45
N VAL A 91 23.10 7.18 4.71
CA VAL A 91 21.77 7.39 4.18
C VAL A 91 21.62 8.76 3.56
N GLU A 92 20.72 8.82 2.60
CA GLU A 92 20.16 10.03 2.02
C GLU A 92 18.65 9.96 2.20
N TRP A 93 18.02 11.07 2.58
CA TRP A 93 16.57 11.14 2.70
C TRP A 93 16.02 12.40 2.05
N PHE A 94 14.78 12.28 1.59
CA PHE A 94 14.00 13.38 1.05
C PHE A 94 12.63 13.40 1.72
N ALA A 95 12.12 14.60 2.01
CA ALA A 95 10.77 14.77 2.54
C ALA A 95 10.08 15.89 1.75
N PRO A 96 8.86 15.67 1.25
CA PRO A 96 8.09 16.75 0.67
C PRO A 96 7.79 17.81 1.74
N PRO A 97 7.45 19.04 1.36
CA PRO A 97 6.89 20.02 2.28
C PRO A 97 5.70 19.43 3.06
N VAL A 98 5.51 19.84 4.32
CA VAL A 98 4.52 19.24 5.24
C VAL A 98 3.14 19.11 4.58
N GLY A 99 2.55 17.90 4.64
CA GLY A 99 1.26 17.57 4.02
C GLY A 99 1.32 17.34 2.50
N GLY A 100 2.49 17.50 1.89
CA GLY A 100 2.74 17.24 0.48
C GLY A 100 3.07 15.78 0.18
N LYS A 101 2.96 15.42 -1.10
CA LYS A 101 3.31 14.10 -1.64
C LYS A 101 4.34 14.15 -2.78
N ASP A 102 4.65 15.36 -3.23
CA ASP A 102 5.53 15.63 -4.37
C ASP A 102 6.93 16.01 -3.88
N PHE A 103 7.94 15.35 -4.45
CA PHE A 103 9.33 15.54 -4.10
C PHE A 103 10.06 16.62 -4.92
N THR A 104 9.39 17.32 -5.84
CA THR A 104 9.98 18.36 -6.70
C THR A 104 10.71 19.45 -5.92
N ASN A 105 10.19 19.85 -4.76
CA ASN A 105 10.82 20.81 -3.85
C ASN A 105 11.09 20.19 -2.47
N ALA A 106 11.46 18.91 -2.45
CA ALA A 106 11.70 18.20 -1.21
C ALA A 106 12.85 18.81 -0.41
N MET A 107 12.68 18.81 0.91
CA MET A 107 13.80 18.89 1.83
C MET A 107 14.67 17.65 1.62
N ARG A 108 16.00 17.83 1.68
CA ARG A 108 16.98 16.76 1.59
C ARG A 108 17.85 16.77 2.83
N GLY A 109 18.23 15.59 3.30
CA GLY A 109 19.30 15.43 4.25
C GLY A 109 20.08 14.14 4.06
N GLU A 110 21.19 14.06 4.77
CA GLU A 110 22.10 12.93 4.76
C GLU A 110 22.43 12.57 6.21
N GLY A 111 22.89 11.35 6.45
CA GLY A 111 23.33 10.95 7.78
C GLY A 111 23.91 9.56 7.83
N THR A 112 24.41 9.22 9.01
CA THR A 112 25.02 7.93 9.29
C THR A 112 24.27 7.25 10.41
N ALA A 113 23.91 5.98 10.23
CA ALA A 113 23.41 5.14 11.31
C ALA A 113 24.45 4.07 11.63
N ARG A 114 24.68 3.85 12.93
CA ARG A 114 25.53 2.77 13.44
C ARG A 114 24.72 1.88 14.35
N GLU A 115 24.74 0.59 14.07
CA GLU A 115 24.20 -0.41 14.96
C GLU A 115 25.11 -0.57 16.18
N HIS A 116 24.53 -0.52 17.36
CA HIS A 116 25.19 -0.88 18.61
C HIS A 116 24.28 -1.83 19.39
N ARG A 117 24.78 -3.04 19.69
CA ARG A 117 24.03 -4.08 20.43
C ARG A 117 22.70 -4.48 19.77
N GLY A 118 22.66 -4.54 18.44
CA GLY A 118 21.48 -5.00 17.71
C GLY A 118 20.60 -3.89 17.14
N ILE A 119 20.77 -2.63 17.57
CA ILE A 119 19.91 -1.50 17.13
C ILE A 119 20.77 -0.27 16.79
N GLY A 120 20.41 0.41 15.71
CA GLY A 120 20.87 1.74 15.33
C GLY A 120 19.69 2.64 14.98
N TYR A 121 19.96 3.94 14.85
CA TYR A 121 18.93 4.95 14.54
C TYR A 121 19.27 5.65 13.24
N ILE A 122 18.32 5.67 12.30
CA ILE A 122 18.46 6.38 11.03
C ILE A 122 17.87 7.79 11.20
N PRO A 123 18.65 8.86 10.98
CA PRO A 123 18.13 10.22 10.96
C PRO A 123 17.42 10.48 9.62
N ALA A 124 16.14 10.12 9.53
CA ALA A 124 15.34 10.20 8.31
C ALA A 124 14.42 11.43 8.29
N GLY A 125 15.01 12.61 8.51
CA GLY A 125 14.29 13.89 8.54
C GLY A 125 13.21 13.93 9.64
N PRO A 126 11.92 14.03 9.30
CA PRO A 126 10.85 14.07 10.30
C PRO A 126 10.59 12.71 10.97
N LEU A 127 11.10 11.61 10.41
CA LEU A 127 10.92 10.27 10.97
C LEU A 127 12.14 9.83 11.80
N ASN A 128 11.87 9.24 12.96
CA ASN A 128 12.86 8.51 13.75
C ASN A 128 12.69 7.02 13.48
N LEU A 129 13.69 6.40 12.85
CA LEU A 129 13.61 5.01 12.43
C LEU A 129 14.63 4.17 13.20
N GLU A 130 14.16 3.10 13.80
CA GLU A 130 15.02 2.06 14.37
C GLU A 130 15.43 1.08 13.29
N TRP A 131 16.71 0.75 13.25
CA TRP A 131 17.30 -0.08 12.23
C TRP A 131 18.24 -1.13 12.83
N SER A 132 18.34 -2.26 12.15
CA SER A 132 19.38 -3.26 12.41
C SER A 132 19.91 -3.79 11.09
N ARG A 133 21.17 -4.19 11.11
CA ARG A 133 21.84 -4.93 10.05
C ARG A 133 21.04 -6.19 9.73
N GLY A 134 20.73 -6.35 8.46
CA GLY A 134 20.17 -7.57 7.92
C GLY A 134 21.26 -8.45 7.31
N SER A 135 21.35 -8.41 5.99
CA SER A 135 22.34 -9.12 5.19
C SER A 135 23.29 -8.14 4.51
N ALA A 136 24.13 -8.65 3.59
CA ALA A 136 24.96 -7.83 2.73
C ALA A 136 24.16 -6.96 1.73
N GLU A 137 22.87 -7.25 1.52
CA GLU A 137 22.05 -6.62 0.48
C GLU A 137 20.87 -5.80 1.05
N MET A 138 20.56 -5.96 2.34
CA MET A 138 19.42 -5.30 2.98
C MET A 138 19.59 -5.13 4.49
N GLY A 139 18.88 -4.15 5.04
CA GLY A 139 18.74 -3.93 6.48
C GLY A 139 17.29 -4.09 6.93
N TRP A 140 17.08 -4.09 8.24
CA TRP A 140 15.75 -4.14 8.86
C TRP A 140 15.41 -2.80 9.46
N ILE A 141 14.24 -2.24 9.14
CA ILE A 141 13.65 -1.12 9.85
C ILE A 141 12.53 -1.66 10.75
N TYR A 142 12.55 -1.36 12.04
CA TYR A 142 11.55 -1.87 12.97
C TYR A 142 10.28 -1.03 12.96
N TRP A 143 9.15 -1.71 13.12
CA TRP A 143 7.90 -1.02 13.43
C TRP A 143 8.02 -0.37 14.80
N PRO A 144 7.53 0.87 15.00
CA PRO A 144 7.50 1.46 16.33
C PRO A 144 6.61 0.62 17.25
N ASP A 145 7.00 0.51 18.52
CA ASP A 145 6.21 -0.19 19.53
C ASP A 145 5.04 0.66 20.04
N GLU A 146 5.21 1.99 20.06
CA GLU A 146 4.21 2.97 20.49
C GLU A 146 4.17 4.15 19.50
N GLY A 147 3.03 4.84 19.41
CA GLY A 147 2.87 6.06 18.61
C GLY A 147 2.07 5.87 17.32
N ILE A 148 2.35 6.71 16.33
CA ILE A 148 1.67 6.68 15.02
C ILE A 148 2.25 5.53 14.20
N ASP A 149 1.36 4.76 13.56
CA ASP A 149 1.75 3.62 12.72
C ASP A 149 2.72 4.05 11.61
N LEU A 150 3.93 3.50 11.64
CA LEU A 150 4.86 3.55 10.51
C LEU A 150 4.33 2.65 9.41
N GLU A 151 4.28 3.19 8.20
CA GLU A 151 3.92 2.46 7.00
C GLU A 151 5.08 2.49 6.01
N ALA A 152 5.33 1.36 5.35
CA ALA A 152 6.32 1.25 4.28
C ALA A 152 5.66 0.91 2.97
N CYS A 153 6.04 1.61 1.90
CA CYS A 153 5.60 1.27 0.57
C CYS A 153 6.18 -0.08 0.14
N SER A 154 5.36 -0.93 -0.46
CA SER A 154 5.73 -2.24 -0.97
C SER A 154 6.76 -2.17 -2.10
N ARG A 155 6.83 -1.03 -2.79
CA ARG A 155 7.64 -0.77 -3.98
C ARG A 155 8.86 0.09 -3.65
N THR A 156 9.90 -0.08 -4.44
CA THR A 156 11.12 0.73 -4.40
C THR A 156 11.39 1.38 -5.76
N TRP A 157 12.24 2.40 -5.76
CA TRP A 157 12.58 3.19 -6.96
C TRP A 157 14.08 3.35 -7.12
N ALA A 158 14.55 3.44 -8.36
CA ALA A 158 15.96 3.74 -8.62
C ALA A 158 16.23 5.22 -8.36
N ASN A 159 15.35 6.10 -8.84
CA ASN A 159 15.54 7.55 -8.82
C ASN A 159 14.35 8.28 -8.16
N LEU A 160 14.59 9.48 -7.64
CA LEU A 160 13.58 10.25 -6.90
C LEU A 160 12.46 10.79 -7.81
N ASP A 161 12.81 11.13 -9.05
CA ASP A 161 11.88 11.63 -10.08
C ASP A 161 10.91 10.56 -10.60
N GLU A 162 11.20 9.28 -10.34
CA GLU A 162 10.30 8.15 -10.65
C GLU A 162 9.30 7.85 -9.52
N VAL A 163 9.48 8.49 -8.36
CA VAL A 163 8.66 8.20 -7.17
C VAL A 163 7.24 8.70 -7.39
N ASP A 164 6.30 7.75 -7.32
CA ASP A 164 4.86 8.03 -7.33
C ASP A 164 4.22 7.35 -6.12
N SER A 165 3.90 8.14 -5.09
CA SER A 165 3.28 7.66 -3.86
C SER A 165 1.78 7.39 -3.97
N ASP A 166 1.16 7.72 -5.11
CA ASP A 166 -0.27 7.53 -5.38
C ASP A 166 -0.51 6.51 -6.51
N ALA A 167 0.54 5.88 -7.02
CA ALA A 167 0.46 4.85 -8.04
C ALA A 167 -0.50 3.72 -7.58
N PRO A 168 -1.49 3.33 -8.41
CA PRO A 168 -2.61 2.49 -7.98
C PRO A 168 -2.21 1.04 -7.63
N ASP A 169 -1.03 0.61 -8.03
CA ASP A 169 -0.47 -0.72 -7.80
C ASP A 169 0.38 -0.81 -6.52
N ILE A 170 0.66 0.31 -5.85
CA ILE A 170 1.45 0.28 -4.61
C ILE A 170 0.59 -0.10 -3.41
N ARG A 171 1.22 -0.81 -2.47
CA ARG A 171 0.62 -1.17 -1.20
C ARG A 171 1.43 -0.59 -0.06
N TRP A 172 0.76 -0.12 0.98
CA TRP A 172 1.41 0.29 2.22
C TRP A 172 1.35 -0.85 3.24
N TYR A 173 2.51 -1.28 3.70
CA TYR A 173 2.67 -2.28 4.75
C TYR A 173 2.64 -1.60 6.12
N THR A 174 1.79 -2.10 7.01
CA THR A 174 1.69 -1.65 8.41
C THR A 174 2.00 -2.81 9.35
N LYS A 175 2.38 -2.52 10.60
CA LYS A 175 2.64 -3.52 11.67
C LYS A 175 1.50 -4.55 11.77
N GLY A 176 0.25 -4.09 11.88
CA GLY A 176 -0.93 -4.92 12.06
C GLY A 176 -1.24 -5.90 10.92
N MET A 177 -0.66 -5.73 9.72
CA MET A 177 -0.79 -6.72 8.64
C MET A 177 0.01 -8.02 8.93
N PHE A 178 0.98 -7.96 9.85
CA PHE A 178 1.95 -9.03 10.09
C PHE A 178 1.96 -9.57 11.53
N GLU A 179 1.21 -8.95 12.45
CA GLU A 179 0.95 -9.49 13.78
C GLU A 179 -0.09 -10.62 13.66
N ARG A 180 0.36 -11.87 13.61
CA ARG A 180 -0.48 -13.08 13.69
C ARG A 180 0.17 -14.11 14.59
#